data_AF-A0A318D272-F1
#
_entry.id   AF-A0A318D272-F1
#
_cell.length_a   1.000
_cell.length_b   1.000
_cell.length_c   1.000
_cell.angle_alpha   90.00
_cell.angle_beta   90.00
_cell.angle_gamma   90.00
#
_symmetry.space_group_name_H-M   'P 1'
#
loop_
_entity.id
_entity.type
_entity.pdbx_description
1 polymer ?
#
loop_
_entity_poly.entity_id
_entity_poly.type
_entity_poly.pdbx_seq_one_letter_code
_entity_poly.pdbx_strand_id
1 'polypeptide(L)'
;MHIFELPSGTEVELREMTGAEEELLTNQRLIRNGDAVNQVLRNCTVRLGEIEEPSMKDVLDLLSGDRLFILVKLRQISLGDEAELELLCPNTACRAANIMTINMDDLEVTPYGEEREFTFDLPGSKRKVRFGYPDGQKEKRLAALKEPSISSAMLIRLIDIDGAAPSKKLMNDMSLRDRSALRQEMLRVDAGVDTTVETECETCGIRIRTRLEAEPGFLFPGVRL
;
A
#
# COMPACT_ATOMS: atom_id res chain seq x y z
N MET A 1 -23.63 6.74 -1.80
CA MET A 1 -22.99 5.68 -1.03
C MET A 1 -22.70 4.53 -1.97
N HIS A 2 -21.52 3.95 -1.88
CA HIS A 2 -21.01 2.93 -2.79
C HIS A 2 -20.53 1.74 -1.98
N ILE A 3 -20.97 0.54 -2.34
CA ILE A 3 -20.66 -0.69 -1.61
C ILE A 3 -19.69 -1.52 -2.45
N PHE A 4 -18.63 -2.02 -1.80
CA PHE A 4 -17.62 -2.86 -2.41
C PHE A 4 -17.28 -4.03 -1.50
N GLU A 5 -16.82 -5.14 -2.08
CA GLU A 5 -16.18 -6.23 -1.34
C GLU A 5 -14.66 -6.00 -1.34
N LEU A 6 -14.07 -5.97 -0.15
CA LEU A 6 -12.63 -5.83 0.01
C LEU A 6 -11.90 -7.12 -0.43
N PRO A 7 -10.61 -7.05 -0.80
CA PRO A 7 -9.80 -8.24 -1.06
C PRO A 7 -9.84 -9.30 0.05
N SER A 8 -10.11 -8.90 1.31
CA SER A 8 -10.27 -9.81 2.44
C SER A 8 -11.65 -10.47 2.55
N GLY A 9 -12.60 -10.12 1.68
CA GLY A 9 -13.99 -10.57 1.69
C GLY A 9 -14.92 -9.75 2.59
N THR A 10 -14.40 -8.72 3.28
CA THR A 10 -15.23 -7.83 4.11
C THR A 10 -15.94 -6.80 3.23
N GLU A 11 -17.25 -6.63 3.39
CA GLU A 11 -17.98 -5.57 2.70
C GLU A 11 -17.64 -4.19 3.28
N VAL A 12 -17.47 -3.19 2.44
CA VAL A 12 -17.24 -1.80 2.84
C VAL A 12 -18.23 -0.87 2.14
N GLU A 13 -18.79 0.08 2.88
CA GLU A 13 -19.60 1.16 2.35
C GLU A 13 -18.83 2.47 2.42
N LEU A 14 -18.70 3.13 1.27
CA LEU A 14 -17.91 4.34 1.08
C LEU A 14 -18.79 5.51 0.63
N ARG A 15 -18.40 6.71 1.08
CA ARG A 15 -18.83 7.98 0.49
C ARG A 15 -17.69 8.63 -0.28
N GLU A 16 -18.05 9.49 -1.22
CA GLU A 16 -17.09 10.32 -1.96
C GLU A 16 -16.26 11.19 -1.00
N MET A 17 -15.03 11.47 -1.43
CA MET A 17 -14.17 12.48 -0.82
C MET A 17 -14.73 13.86 -1.09
N THR A 18 -14.54 14.77 -0.13
CA THR A 18 -14.89 16.18 -0.27
C THR A 18 -13.63 17.04 -0.17
N GLY A 19 -13.77 18.36 -0.30
CA GLY A 19 -12.66 19.30 -0.07
C GLY A 19 -12.01 19.14 1.32
N ALA A 20 -12.75 18.64 2.32
CA ALA A 20 -12.18 18.33 3.64
C ALA A 20 -11.14 17.20 3.57
N GLU A 21 -11.37 16.18 2.74
CA GLU A 21 -10.42 15.09 2.51
C GLU A 21 -9.25 15.53 1.62
N GLU A 22 -9.49 16.40 0.65
CA GLU A 22 -8.44 17.01 -0.18
C GLU A 22 -7.46 17.83 0.65
N GLU A 23 -7.95 18.64 1.60
CA GLU A 23 -7.11 19.40 2.56
C GLU A 23 -6.24 18.48 3.43
N LEU A 24 -6.74 17.30 3.80
CA LEU A 24 -5.95 16.32 4.55
C LEU A 24 -4.82 15.73 3.69
N LEU A 25 -5.11 15.41 2.43
CA LEU A 25 -4.16 14.80 1.50
C LEU A 25 -3.10 15.77 0.97
N THR A 26 -3.32 17.07 1.10
CA THR A 26 -2.33 18.12 0.76
C THR A 26 -1.53 18.60 1.99
N ASN A 27 -1.93 18.19 3.20
CA ASN A 27 -1.25 18.60 4.42
C ASN A 27 0.09 17.85 4.62
N GLN A 28 1.19 18.53 4.30
CA GLN A 28 2.56 17.98 4.39
C GLN A 28 2.91 17.35 5.74
N ARG A 29 2.36 17.85 6.85
CA ARG A 29 2.61 17.26 8.18
C ARG A 29 1.93 15.90 8.32
N LEU A 30 0.68 15.80 7.86
CA LEU A 30 -0.11 14.56 7.90
C LEU A 30 0.35 13.54 6.86
N ILE A 31 0.86 13.99 5.72
CA ILE A 31 1.47 13.11 4.71
C ILE A 31 2.73 12.46 5.29
N ARG A 32 3.62 13.25 5.90
CA ARG A 32 4.90 12.75 6.43
C ARG A 32 4.76 11.70 7.53
N ASN A 33 3.69 11.74 8.32
CA ASN A 33 3.46 10.77 9.39
C ASN A 33 2.43 9.68 9.01
N GLY A 34 1.94 9.68 7.77
CA GLY A 34 0.95 8.74 7.26
C GLY A 34 -0.48 8.95 7.78
N ASP A 35 -0.75 9.97 8.59
CA ASP A 35 -2.08 10.20 9.14
C ASP A 35 -3.07 10.78 8.11
N ALA A 36 -2.60 11.37 7.01
CA ALA A 36 -3.47 11.91 5.95
C ALA A 36 -4.39 10.83 5.38
N VAL A 37 -3.81 9.74 4.87
CA VAL A 37 -4.56 8.61 4.32
C VAL A 37 -5.42 7.95 5.39
N ASN A 38 -4.89 7.79 6.63
CA ASN A 38 -5.68 7.22 7.73
C ASN A 38 -6.96 8.02 7.99
N GLN A 39 -6.87 9.34 8.02
CA GLN A 39 -8.02 10.20 8.27
C GLN A 39 -9.02 10.18 7.11
N VAL A 40 -8.56 10.13 5.86
CA VAL A 40 -9.43 9.98 4.68
C VAL A 40 -10.17 8.65 4.73
N LEU A 41 -9.47 7.54 4.92
CA LEU A 41 -10.09 6.21 5.02
C LEU A 41 -11.14 6.20 6.13
N ARG A 42 -10.84 6.76 7.30
CA ARG A 42 -11.81 6.90 8.39
C ARG A 42 -13.01 7.75 8.01
N ASN A 43 -12.77 8.90 7.39
CA ASN A 43 -13.83 9.87 7.13
C ASN A 43 -14.81 9.38 6.07
N CYS A 44 -14.31 8.62 5.10
CA CYS A 44 -15.07 8.14 3.96
C CYS A 44 -15.66 6.74 4.13
N THR A 45 -15.20 5.96 5.12
CA THR A 45 -15.81 4.65 5.44
C THR A 45 -17.05 4.86 6.29
N VAL A 46 -18.22 4.59 5.72
CA VAL A 46 -19.53 4.71 6.37
C VAL A 46 -19.84 3.46 7.19
N ARG A 47 -19.53 2.28 6.64
CA ARG A 47 -19.74 0.97 7.25
C ARG A 47 -18.63 0.00 6.83
N LEU A 48 -18.25 -0.88 7.75
CA LEU A 48 -17.26 -1.93 7.51
C LEU A 48 -17.78 -3.26 8.07
N GLY A 49 -18.24 -4.15 7.19
CA GLY A 49 -18.99 -5.35 7.55
C GLY A 49 -20.22 -4.99 8.37
N GLU A 50 -20.28 -5.50 9.60
CA GLU A 50 -21.35 -5.24 10.58
C GLU A 50 -21.11 -3.96 11.42
N ILE A 51 -19.98 -3.26 11.22
CA ILE A 51 -19.61 -2.08 12.00
C ILE A 51 -20.17 -0.84 11.31
N GLU A 52 -21.23 -0.28 11.89
CA GLU A 52 -21.71 1.07 11.57
C GLU A 52 -20.75 2.13 12.13
N GLU A 53 -20.43 3.15 11.34
CA GLU A 53 -19.51 4.23 11.69
C GLU A 53 -18.15 3.77 12.26
N PRO A 54 -17.30 3.09 11.45
CA PRO A 54 -16.02 2.56 11.90
C PRO A 54 -15.12 3.60 12.57
N SER A 55 -14.50 3.20 13.68
CA SER A 55 -13.53 4.04 14.38
C SER A 55 -12.20 4.08 13.65
N MET A 56 -11.31 4.98 14.08
CA MET A 56 -9.95 5.00 13.54
C MET A 56 -9.19 3.69 13.81
N LYS A 57 -9.50 3.00 14.92
CA LYS A 57 -8.89 1.70 15.22
C LYS A 57 -9.31 0.67 14.16
N ASP A 58 -10.59 0.61 13.83
CA ASP A 58 -11.13 -0.38 12.88
C ASP A 58 -10.49 -0.22 11.50
N VAL A 59 -10.34 1.03 11.04
CA VAL A 59 -9.66 1.34 9.77
C VAL A 59 -8.16 1.06 9.79
N LEU A 60 -7.49 1.24 10.93
CA LEU A 60 -6.06 0.87 11.06
C LEU A 60 -5.85 -0.64 11.16
N ASP A 61 -6.85 -1.39 11.62
CA ASP A 61 -6.78 -2.84 11.75
C ASP A 61 -7.04 -3.57 10.40
N LEU A 62 -7.52 -2.84 9.38
CA LEU A 62 -7.60 -3.33 8.00
C LEU A 62 -6.21 -3.71 7.45
N LEU A 63 -6.18 -4.76 6.64
CA LEU A 63 -4.99 -5.19 5.92
C LEU A 63 -4.59 -4.12 4.89
N SER A 64 -3.28 -3.98 4.63
CA SER A 64 -2.76 -2.96 3.73
C SER A 64 -3.35 -3.03 2.31
N GLY A 65 -3.60 -4.24 1.80
CA GLY A 65 -4.22 -4.43 0.49
C GLY A 65 -5.67 -3.94 0.44
N ASP A 66 -6.44 -4.17 1.51
CA ASP A 66 -7.79 -3.62 1.64
C ASP A 66 -7.77 -2.10 1.72
N ARG A 67 -6.81 -1.53 2.47
CA ARG A 67 -6.65 -0.08 2.63
C ARG A 67 -6.30 0.60 1.31
N LEU A 68 -5.39 0.02 0.54
CA LEU A 68 -5.05 0.50 -0.79
C LEU A 68 -6.23 0.36 -1.76
N PHE A 69 -6.95 -0.77 -1.70
CA PHE A 69 -8.17 -0.97 -2.49
C PHE A 69 -9.22 0.10 -2.18
N ILE A 70 -9.47 0.41 -0.90
CA ILE A 70 -10.37 1.50 -0.51
C ILE A 70 -9.89 2.82 -1.09
N LEU A 71 -8.59 3.14 -1.00
CA LEU A 71 -8.06 4.39 -1.56
C LEU A 71 -8.30 4.49 -3.07
N VAL A 72 -8.11 3.40 -3.82
CA VAL A 72 -8.44 3.32 -5.25
C VAL A 72 -9.93 3.53 -5.49
N LYS A 73 -10.80 2.85 -4.75
CA LYS A 73 -12.26 3.03 -4.88
C LYS A 73 -12.73 4.42 -4.50
N LEU A 74 -12.16 5.04 -3.47
CA LEU A 74 -12.42 6.43 -3.11
C LEU A 74 -12.03 7.38 -4.25
N ARG A 75 -10.88 7.14 -4.89
CA ARG A 75 -10.48 7.90 -6.07
C ARG A 75 -11.45 7.68 -7.24
N GLN A 76 -11.89 6.46 -7.51
CA GLN A 76 -12.87 6.19 -8.58
C GLN A 76 -14.18 6.93 -8.36
N ILE A 77 -14.81 6.76 -7.19
CA ILE A 77 -16.13 7.36 -6.94
C ILE A 77 -16.07 8.89 -6.89
N SER A 78 -14.94 9.48 -6.49
CA SER A 78 -14.84 10.94 -6.33
C SER A 78 -14.45 11.68 -7.62
N LEU A 79 -13.70 11.03 -8.52
CA LEU A 79 -13.04 11.70 -9.64
C LEU A 79 -13.13 10.91 -10.98
N GLY A 80 -13.84 9.78 -11.01
CA GLY A 80 -14.05 8.93 -12.19
C GLY A 80 -13.07 7.78 -12.30
N ASP A 81 -13.32 6.85 -13.23
CA ASP A 81 -12.58 5.58 -13.33
C ASP A 81 -11.19 5.68 -13.97
N GLU A 82 -10.92 6.79 -14.63
CA GLU A 82 -9.64 7.05 -15.30
C GLU A 82 -8.74 7.99 -14.48
N ALA A 83 -7.45 7.69 -14.48
CA ALA A 83 -6.39 8.55 -13.96
C ALA A 83 -5.37 8.85 -15.06
N GLU A 84 -5.24 10.12 -15.42
CA GLU A 84 -4.17 10.60 -16.31
C GLU A 84 -2.92 10.92 -15.49
N LEU A 85 -1.80 10.30 -15.84
CA LEU A 85 -0.52 10.45 -15.15
C LEU A 85 0.51 11.09 -16.09
N GLU A 86 1.25 12.07 -15.58
CA GLU A 86 2.41 12.65 -16.26
C GLU A 86 3.69 12.06 -15.65
N LEU A 87 4.29 11.08 -16.32
CA LEU A 87 5.48 10.38 -15.82
C LEU A 87 6.76 10.94 -16.44
N LEU A 88 7.65 11.46 -15.60
CA LEU A 88 8.96 11.93 -16.02
C LEU A 88 9.91 10.76 -16.29
N CYS A 89 10.57 10.82 -17.45
CA CYS A 89 11.59 9.84 -17.82
C CYS A 89 12.74 9.81 -16.78
N PRO A 90 13.08 8.63 -16.21
CA PRO A 90 14.11 8.51 -15.19
C PRO A 90 15.53 8.72 -15.75
N ASN A 91 15.69 8.66 -17.08
CA ASN A 91 16.93 9.04 -17.72
C ASN A 91 17.15 10.55 -17.57
N THR A 92 18.15 10.92 -16.75
CA THR A 92 18.46 12.31 -16.40
C THR A 92 18.85 13.19 -17.59
N ALA A 93 19.28 12.59 -18.71
CA ALA A 93 19.56 13.29 -19.96
C ALA A 93 18.32 13.49 -20.85
N CYS A 94 17.27 12.68 -20.67
CA CYS A 94 16.04 12.77 -21.46
C CYS A 94 14.97 13.60 -20.76
N ARG A 95 14.54 13.18 -19.56
CA ARG A 95 13.49 13.84 -18.74
C ARG A 95 12.19 14.20 -19.47
N ALA A 96 11.90 13.57 -20.61
CA ALA A 96 10.64 13.78 -21.31
C ALA A 96 9.46 13.41 -20.41
N ALA A 97 8.38 14.19 -20.46
CA ALA A 97 7.11 13.86 -19.86
C ALA A 97 6.38 12.85 -20.75
N ASN A 98 5.80 11.82 -20.15
CA ASN A 98 5.06 10.77 -20.84
C ASN A 98 3.67 10.72 -20.20
N ILE A 99 2.64 10.97 -20.99
CA ILE A 99 1.26 10.99 -20.52
C ILE A 99 0.70 9.59 -20.71
N MET A 100 0.03 9.07 -19.68
CA MET A 100 -0.70 7.81 -19.79
C MET A 100 -1.99 7.86 -19.02
N THR A 101 -3.01 7.21 -19.55
CA THR A 101 -4.32 7.06 -18.90
C THR A 101 -4.45 5.64 -18.37
N ILE A 102 -4.74 5.51 -17.09
CA ILE A 102 -5.00 4.24 -16.41
C ILE A 102 -6.48 4.16 -16.09
N ASN A 103 -7.16 3.11 -16.57
CA ASN A 103 -8.48 2.75 -16.06
C ASN A 103 -8.32 1.88 -14.81
N MET A 104 -8.87 2.34 -13.69
CA MET A 104 -8.74 1.65 -12.40
C MET A 104 -9.52 0.33 -12.32
N ASP A 105 -10.48 0.10 -13.22
CA ASP A 105 -11.18 -1.18 -13.32
C ASP A 105 -10.32 -2.29 -13.93
N ASP A 106 -9.22 -1.94 -14.62
CA ASP A 106 -8.28 -2.90 -15.21
C ASP A 106 -7.21 -3.37 -14.21
N LEU A 107 -7.18 -2.82 -12.99
CA LEU A 107 -6.20 -3.19 -11.97
C LEU A 107 -6.48 -4.59 -11.44
N GLU A 108 -5.45 -5.45 -11.44
CA GLU A 108 -5.55 -6.80 -10.90
C GLU A 108 -5.77 -6.75 -9.38
N VAL A 109 -6.76 -7.50 -8.89
CA VAL A 109 -7.03 -7.64 -7.45
C VAL A 109 -6.83 -9.10 -7.07
N THR A 110 -5.82 -9.35 -6.24
CA THR A 110 -5.59 -10.66 -5.64
C THR A 110 -6.32 -10.73 -4.30
N PRO A 111 -7.25 -11.68 -4.09
CA PRO A 111 -7.92 -11.86 -2.81
C PRO A 111 -6.99 -12.46 -1.75
N TYR A 112 -7.23 -12.16 -0.48
CA TYR A 112 -6.52 -12.81 0.61
C TYR A 112 -6.95 -14.29 0.75
N GLY A 113 -5.99 -15.18 1.02
CA GLY A 113 -6.30 -16.58 1.39
C GLY A 113 -7.00 -16.70 2.75
N GLU A 114 -7.25 -17.91 3.26
CA GLU A 114 -7.81 -18.09 4.61
C GLU A 114 -6.76 -17.85 5.71
N GLU A 115 -5.50 -18.21 5.44
CA GLU A 115 -4.38 -18.02 6.38
C GLU A 115 -4.07 -16.52 6.58
N ARG A 116 -3.76 -16.15 7.83
CA ARG A 116 -3.37 -14.77 8.22
C ARG A 116 -1.96 -14.71 8.81
N GLU A 117 -1.44 -15.86 9.23
CA GLU A 117 -0.08 -16.05 9.72
C GLU A 117 0.57 -17.18 8.95
N PHE A 118 1.82 -16.98 8.57
CA PHE A 118 2.59 -17.87 7.72
C PHE A 118 3.80 -18.37 8.48
N THR A 119 4.13 -19.65 8.28
CA THR A 119 5.35 -20.26 8.82
C THR A 119 6.30 -20.60 7.68
N PHE A 120 7.55 -20.15 7.78
CA PHE A 120 8.56 -20.34 6.75
C PHE A 120 9.91 -20.74 7.36
N ASP A 121 10.53 -21.78 6.84
CA ASP A 121 11.86 -22.23 7.29
C ASP A 121 12.95 -21.58 6.42
N LEU A 122 13.82 -20.79 7.05
CA LEU A 122 14.87 -20.06 6.34
C LEU A 122 15.88 -21.01 5.68
N PRO A 123 16.25 -20.81 4.41
CA PRO A 123 17.04 -21.78 3.66
C PRO A 123 18.48 -21.93 4.15
N GLY A 124 19.09 -20.88 4.68
CA GLY A 124 20.45 -20.85 5.21
C GLY A 124 20.50 -21.29 6.67
N SER A 125 19.90 -20.51 7.56
CA SER A 125 19.96 -20.77 9.02
C SER A 125 19.06 -21.91 9.51
N LYS A 126 18.09 -22.37 8.70
CA LYS A 126 17.06 -23.37 9.06
C LYS A 126 16.15 -22.95 10.21
N ARG A 127 16.22 -21.69 10.63
CA ARG A 127 15.35 -21.12 11.65
C ARG A 127 13.93 -20.99 11.12
N LYS A 128 12.96 -21.23 11.98
CA LYS A 128 11.54 -21.10 11.66
C LYS A 128 11.10 -19.66 11.90
N VAL A 129 10.51 -19.04 10.90
CA VAL A 129 9.99 -17.67 10.96
C VAL A 129 8.47 -17.72 10.90
N ARG A 130 7.80 -16.98 11.78
CA ARG A 130 6.38 -16.67 11.65
C ARG A 130 6.17 -15.20 11.29
N PHE A 131 5.29 -14.93 10.35
CA PHE A 131 4.97 -13.58 9.91
C PHE A 131 3.51 -13.46 9.50
N GLY A 132 2.98 -12.24 9.46
CA GLY A 132 1.62 -11.97 9.01
C GLY A 132 1.59 -10.88 7.92
N TYR A 133 0.38 -10.56 7.50
CA TYR A 133 0.14 -9.45 6.59
C TYR A 133 0.45 -8.09 7.22
N PRO A 134 0.84 -7.10 6.40
CA PRO A 134 0.85 -5.71 6.82
C PRO A 134 -0.59 -5.20 7.01
N ASP A 135 -0.77 -4.27 7.95
CA ASP A 135 -2.03 -3.59 8.27
C ASP A 135 -1.75 -2.10 8.51
N GLY A 136 -2.80 -1.29 8.67
CA GLY A 136 -2.67 0.15 8.93
C GLY A 136 -1.88 0.47 10.21
N GLN A 137 -1.98 -0.35 11.26
CA GLN A 137 -1.18 -0.19 12.47
C GLN A 137 0.32 -0.35 12.18
N LYS A 138 0.69 -1.30 11.31
CA LYS A 138 2.07 -1.53 10.86
C LYS A 138 2.54 -0.39 9.95
N GLU A 139 1.73 0.06 9.00
CA GLU A 139 2.03 1.22 8.15
C GLU A 139 2.31 2.48 8.98
N LYS A 140 1.45 2.79 9.95
CA LYS A 140 1.61 3.94 10.83
C LYS A 140 2.91 3.87 11.63
N ARG A 141 3.22 2.71 12.19
CA ARG A 141 4.49 2.47 12.89
C ARG A 141 5.70 2.60 11.97
N LEU A 142 5.59 2.17 10.71
CA LEU A 142 6.66 2.31 9.70
C LEU A 142 6.87 3.77 9.31
N ALA A 143 5.79 4.53 9.09
CA ALA A 143 5.82 5.96 8.77
C ALA A 143 6.39 6.81 9.91
N ALA A 144 6.22 6.37 11.16
CA ALA A 144 6.81 7.03 12.33
C ALA A 144 8.33 6.84 12.46
N LEU A 145 8.96 5.95 11.68
CA LEU A 145 10.41 5.79 11.68
C LEU A 145 11.07 6.97 10.95
N LYS A 146 12.17 7.49 11.50
CA LYS A 146 12.99 8.53 10.84
C LYS A 146 13.55 8.07 9.49
N GLU A 147 13.96 6.80 9.43
CA GLU A 147 14.59 6.18 8.26
C GLU A 147 13.95 4.80 8.06
N PRO A 148 12.78 4.73 7.39
CA PRO A 148 12.20 3.46 6.99
C PRO A 148 13.14 2.78 5.99
N SER A 149 13.25 1.45 6.13
CA SER A 149 14.09 0.63 5.25
C SER A 149 13.35 -0.65 4.91
N ILE A 150 13.81 -1.35 3.88
CA ILE A 150 13.32 -2.70 3.54
C ILE A 150 13.40 -3.62 4.77
N SER A 151 14.46 -3.48 5.59
CA SER A 151 14.63 -4.23 6.84
C SER A 151 13.52 -3.94 7.84
N SER A 152 13.15 -2.66 8.00
CA SER A 152 12.11 -2.21 8.91
C SER A 152 10.72 -2.70 8.47
N ALA A 153 10.46 -2.67 7.16
CA ALA A 153 9.22 -3.19 6.57
C ALA A 153 9.10 -4.72 6.72
N MET A 154 10.20 -5.47 6.58
CA MET A 154 10.19 -6.91 6.88
C MET A 154 9.96 -7.16 8.38
N LEU A 155 10.70 -6.46 9.24
CA LEU A 155 10.65 -6.64 10.69
C LEU A 155 9.25 -6.44 11.26
N ILE A 156 8.49 -5.46 10.76
CA ILE A 156 7.18 -5.14 11.31
C ILE A 156 6.09 -6.18 10.98
N ARG A 157 6.35 -7.02 9.98
CA ARG A 157 5.49 -8.15 9.59
C ARG A 157 5.81 -9.43 10.38
N LEU A 158 6.98 -9.49 11.01
CA LEU A 158 7.40 -10.66 11.79
C LEU A 158 6.63 -10.78 13.11
N ILE A 159 6.26 -12.01 13.43
CA ILE A 159 5.64 -12.39 14.70
C ILE A 159 6.71 -12.96 15.62
N ASP A 160 7.49 -13.94 15.15
CA ASP A 160 8.66 -14.48 15.85
C ASP A 160 9.65 -15.18 14.91
N ILE A 161 10.84 -15.46 15.44
CA ILE A 161 11.83 -16.35 14.83
C ILE A 161 12.29 -17.36 15.89
N ASP A 162 12.00 -18.64 15.67
CA ASP A 162 12.11 -19.75 16.63
C ASP A 162 11.40 -19.49 17.97
N GLY A 163 10.21 -18.88 17.93
CA GLY A 163 9.44 -18.53 19.12
C GLY A 163 9.93 -17.29 19.87
N ALA A 164 11.05 -16.69 19.45
CA ALA A 164 11.57 -15.45 20.03
C ALA A 164 11.07 -14.22 19.27
N ALA A 165 10.67 -13.18 20.01
CA ALA A 165 10.24 -11.92 19.43
C ALA A 165 11.31 -11.33 18.48
N PRO A 166 10.92 -10.85 17.29
CA PRO A 166 11.86 -10.38 16.30
C PRO A 166 12.48 -9.05 16.77
N SER A 167 13.75 -8.83 16.43
CA SER A 167 14.47 -7.62 16.81
C SER A 167 15.35 -7.11 15.67
N LYS A 168 15.71 -5.82 15.71
CA LYS A 168 16.66 -5.24 14.74
C LYS A 168 17.98 -5.99 14.71
N LYS A 169 18.48 -6.42 15.89
CA LYS A 169 19.70 -7.22 15.99
C LYS A 169 19.55 -8.53 15.22
N LEU A 170 18.47 -9.26 15.47
CA LEU A 170 18.20 -10.54 14.83
C LEU A 170 18.04 -10.41 13.30
N MET A 171 17.44 -9.31 12.83
CA MET A 171 17.35 -8.99 11.41
C MET A 171 18.68 -8.61 10.77
N ASN A 172 19.58 -7.97 11.52
CA ASN A 172 20.92 -7.62 11.06
C ASN A 172 21.85 -8.84 11.01
N ASP A 173 21.69 -9.76 11.96
CA ASP A 173 22.44 -11.03 12.03
C ASP A 173 21.94 -12.05 10.99
N MET A 174 20.76 -11.85 10.41
CA MET A 174 20.19 -12.71 9.37
C MET A 174 20.98 -12.59 8.05
N SER A 175 21.40 -13.74 7.50
CA SER A 175 22.14 -13.79 6.23
C SER A 175 21.36 -13.17 5.07
N LEU A 176 22.06 -12.62 4.06
CA LEU A 176 21.41 -12.07 2.87
C LEU A 176 20.57 -13.10 2.11
N ARG A 177 21.01 -14.37 2.11
CA ARG A 177 20.26 -15.49 1.51
C ARG A 177 18.90 -15.66 2.18
N ASP A 178 18.87 -15.68 3.51
CA ASP A 178 17.65 -15.81 4.30
C ASP A 178 16.75 -14.59 4.15
N ARG A 179 17.32 -13.38 4.18
CA ARG A 179 16.57 -12.14 3.98
C ARG A 179 15.94 -12.04 2.60
N SER A 180 16.64 -12.51 1.57
CA SER A 180 16.09 -12.57 0.21
C SER A 180 14.94 -13.56 0.14
N ALA A 181 15.13 -14.79 0.62
CA ALA A 181 14.10 -15.83 0.59
C ALA A 181 12.85 -15.44 1.39
N LEU A 182 13.02 -14.88 2.59
CA LEU A 182 11.91 -14.39 3.40
C LEU A 182 11.13 -13.27 2.70
N ARG A 183 11.82 -12.36 1.99
CA ARG A 183 11.14 -11.30 1.23
C ARG A 183 10.33 -11.87 0.06
N GLN A 184 10.88 -12.86 -0.65
CA GLN A 184 10.16 -13.53 -1.73
C GLN A 184 8.95 -14.28 -1.19
N GLU A 185 9.07 -14.93 -0.04
CA GLU A 185 7.95 -15.62 0.59
C GLU A 185 6.86 -14.65 1.07
N MET A 186 7.25 -13.52 1.66
CA MET A 186 6.32 -12.44 2.02
C MET A 186 5.59 -11.88 0.79
N LEU A 187 6.29 -11.68 -0.32
CA LEU A 187 5.71 -11.20 -1.58
C LEU A 187 4.77 -12.25 -2.21
N ARG A 188 5.12 -13.54 -2.13
CA ARG A 188 4.34 -14.65 -2.69
C ARG A 188 2.93 -14.73 -2.09
N VAL A 189 2.78 -14.38 -0.81
CA VAL A 189 1.50 -14.42 -0.12
C VAL A 189 0.77 -13.07 -0.13
N ASP A 190 1.44 -11.97 -0.46
CA ASP A 190 0.83 -10.64 -0.49
C ASP A 190 -0.38 -10.62 -1.44
N ALA A 191 -1.40 -9.86 -1.06
CA ALA A 191 -2.67 -9.74 -1.75
C ALA A 191 -3.16 -8.29 -1.68
N GLY A 192 -4.22 -7.97 -2.43
CA GLY A 192 -4.73 -6.62 -2.62
C GLY A 192 -4.75 -6.22 -4.09
N VAL A 193 -4.95 -4.93 -4.35
CA VAL A 193 -4.90 -4.34 -5.68
C VAL A 193 -3.46 -4.09 -6.12
N ASP A 194 -3.09 -4.51 -7.32
CA ASP A 194 -1.80 -4.16 -7.94
C ASP A 194 -1.93 -2.80 -8.62
N THR A 195 -1.28 -1.80 -8.04
CA THR A 195 -1.22 -0.43 -8.57
C THR A 195 0.06 -0.18 -9.36
N THR A 196 0.83 -1.21 -9.68
CA THR A 196 2.04 -1.08 -10.50
C THR A 196 1.66 -0.59 -11.90
N VAL A 197 2.24 0.54 -12.28
CA VAL A 197 2.09 1.11 -13.62
C VAL A 197 3.43 1.06 -14.33
N GLU A 198 3.42 0.55 -15.55
CA GLU A 198 4.61 0.43 -16.40
C GLU A 198 4.35 0.98 -17.79
N THR A 199 5.32 1.73 -18.31
CA THR A 199 5.33 2.23 -19.68
C THR A 199 6.76 2.38 -20.17
N GLU A 200 6.95 2.76 -21.43
CA GLU A 200 8.24 3.10 -22.00
C GLU A 200 8.27 4.58 -22.36
N CYS A 201 9.41 5.24 -22.18
CA CYS A 201 9.54 6.63 -22.60
C CYS A 201 9.47 6.74 -24.12
N GLU A 202 8.54 7.53 -24.64
CA GLU A 202 8.34 7.70 -26.09
C GLU A 202 9.56 8.32 -26.80
N THR A 203 10.43 9.02 -26.05
CA THR A 203 11.63 9.69 -26.59
C THR A 203 12.86 8.79 -26.64
N CYS A 204 13.11 7.98 -25.59
CA CYS A 204 14.36 7.22 -25.48
C CYS A 204 14.18 5.72 -25.19
N GLY A 205 12.94 5.23 -25.12
CA GLY A 205 12.60 3.81 -24.92
C GLY A 205 12.95 3.25 -23.53
N ILE A 206 13.34 4.08 -22.57
CA ILE A 206 13.65 3.58 -21.21
C ILE A 206 12.35 3.20 -20.51
N ARG A 207 12.34 2.05 -19.83
CA ARG A 207 11.19 1.63 -19.02
C ARG A 207 10.98 2.59 -17.85
N ILE A 208 9.74 3.01 -17.69
CA ILE A 208 9.23 3.79 -16.58
C ILE A 208 8.33 2.86 -15.77
N ARG A 209 8.58 2.77 -14.47
CA ARG A 209 7.75 1.99 -13.54
C ARG A 209 7.47 2.84 -12.32
N THR A 210 6.20 2.92 -11.95
CA THR A 210 5.75 3.61 -10.74
C THR A 210 4.60 2.85 -10.10
N ARG A 211 4.02 3.43 -9.05
CA ARG A 211 2.73 3.02 -8.51
C ARG A 211 1.73 4.13 -8.72
N LEU A 212 0.51 3.76 -9.08
CA LEU A 212 -0.58 4.70 -9.34
C LEU A 212 -0.74 5.70 -8.19
N GLU A 213 -0.79 5.21 -6.95
CA GLU A 213 -0.99 6.06 -5.76
C GLU A 213 0.21 6.94 -5.38
N ALA A 214 1.38 6.71 -5.98
CA ALA A 214 2.56 7.52 -5.75
C ALA A 214 2.61 8.77 -6.64
N GLU A 215 1.79 8.81 -7.69
CA GLU A 215 1.78 9.90 -8.66
C GLU A 215 0.74 10.98 -8.28
N PRO A 216 1.10 12.28 -8.28
CA PRO A 216 0.18 13.35 -7.91
C PRO A 216 -1.14 13.35 -8.70
N GLY A 217 -1.07 13.02 -10.00
CA GLY A 217 -2.23 12.96 -10.89
C GLY A 217 -3.30 11.94 -10.47
N PHE A 218 -2.93 10.96 -9.63
CA PHE A 218 -3.89 10.02 -9.07
C PHE A 218 -4.89 10.72 -8.15
N LEU A 219 -4.46 11.49 -7.14
CA LEU A 219 -5.40 12.16 -6.22
C LEU A 219 -5.72 13.60 -6.59
N PHE A 220 -4.87 14.25 -7.41
CA PHE A 220 -4.96 15.67 -7.73
C PHE A 220 -4.84 15.92 -9.25
N PRO A 221 -5.79 15.42 -10.06
CA PRO A 221 -5.75 15.61 -11.50
C PRO A 221 -5.73 17.11 -11.86
N GLY A 222 -4.86 17.50 -12.78
CA GLY A 222 -4.72 18.89 -13.23
C GLY A 222 -3.98 19.83 -12.28
N VAL A 223 -3.53 19.37 -11.11
CA VAL A 223 -2.73 20.17 -10.17
C VAL A 223 -1.24 19.87 -10.34
N ARG A 224 -0.43 20.91 -10.55
CA ARG A 224 1.04 20.81 -10.48
C ARG A 224 1.47 21.17 -9.06
N LEU A 225 1.66 20.15 -8.22
CA LEU A 225 2.14 20.27 -6.83
C LEU A 225 3.67 20.37 -6.74
#